data_AF-A0A151A0L7-F1
#
_entry.id   AF-A0A151A0L7-F1
#
_cell.length_a   1.000
_cell.length_b   1.000
_cell.length_c   1.000
_cell.angle_alpha   90.00
_cell.angle_beta   90.00
_cell.angle_gamma   90.00
#
_symmetry.space_group_name_H-M   'P 1'
#
loop_
_entity.id
_entity.type
_entity.pdbx_description
1 polymer ?
#
loop_
_entity_poly.entity_id
_entity_poly.type
_entity_poly.pdbx_seq_one_letter_code
_entity_poly.pdbx_strand_id
1 'polypeptide(L)'
;MKHYCDLKVRVLSAALLLLLCTLAIYGGSYAVCSVVLLLAVLSYQEWRDMTADRGVVLRYLGLFVAILPNAALIGIHVEDVEILIWLIVCVVSNDVGAYFIGRVIGGVRLCKSISPNKTVSGFLGGLLSTFVCGSTFAIVLGLSMNFVLLTIPIAILATIGDLFESFIKRMCSVKDSGTLLPGHGGILDRVDGFIFSAPFLFFCL
;
A
#
# COMPACT_ATOMS: atom_id res chain seq x y z
N MET A 1 -5.42 9.36 27.40
CA MET A 1 -4.00 9.77 27.22
C MET A 1 -3.20 8.87 26.27
N LYS A 2 -3.35 7.54 26.24
CA LYS A 2 -2.65 6.67 25.25
C LYS A 2 -2.96 6.98 23.77
N HIS A 3 -4.17 7.46 23.45
CA HIS A 3 -4.59 7.72 22.07
C HIS A 3 -3.94 8.94 21.39
N TYR A 4 -3.56 9.99 22.13
CA TYR A 4 -2.95 11.20 21.57
C TYR A 4 -1.43 11.06 21.34
N CYS A 5 -0.74 10.27 22.16
CA CYS A 5 0.67 9.94 21.93
C CYS A 5 0.85 9.18 20.61
N ASP A 6 -0.06 8.26 20.32
CA ASP A 6 -0.07 7.47 19.09
C ASP A 6 -0.36 8.32 17.84
N LEU A 7 -1.27 9.32 17.94
CA LEU A 7 -1.56 10.22 16.83
C LEU A 7 -0.36 11.10 16.43
N LYS A 8 0.36 11.68 17.40
CA LYS A 8 1.54 12.50 17.10
C LYS A 8 2.64 11.71 16.40
N VAL A 9 2.90 10.49 16.89
CA VAL A 9 3.89 9.58 16.28
C VAL A 9 3.48 9.21 14.86
N ARG A 10 2.18 8.93 14.64
CA ARG A 10 1.64 8.61 13.31
C ARG A 10 1.74 9.75 12.30
N VAL A 11 1.45 10.98 12.74
CA VAL A 11 1.59 12.16 11.88
C VAL A 11 3.06 12.40 11.55
N LEU A 12 3.96 12.22 12.52
CA LEU A 12 5.39 12.39 12.32
C LEU A 12 5.96 11.34 11.34
N SER A 13 5.57 10.07 11.48
CA SER A 13 6.01 9.01 10.57
C SER A 13 5.45 9.20 9.15
N ALA A 14 4.19 9.62 9.01
CA ALA A 14 3.61 9.95 7.70
C ALA A 14 4.32 11.14 7.04
N ALA A 15 4.62 12.20 7.80
CA ALA A 15 5.37 13.35 7.32
C ALA A 15 6.79 12.97 6.91
N LEU A 16 7.46 12.10 7.67
CA LEU A 16 8.78 11.59 7.33
C LEU A 16 8.74 10.76 6.04
N LEU A 17 7.75 9.88 5.87
CA LEU A 17 7.59 9.10 4.65
C LEU A 17 7.33 9.99 3.43
N LEU A 18 6.45 10.98 3.56
CA LEU A 18 6.21 11.98 2.51
C LEU A 18 7.48 12.77 2.17
N LEU A 19 8.26 13.16 3.17
CA LEU A 19 9.54 13.84 2.95
C LEU A 19 10.54 12.92 2.22
N LEU A 20 10.65 11.66 2.62
CA LEU A 20 11.53 10.70 1.96
C LEU A 20 11.11 10.43 0.52
N CYS A 21 9.80 10.27 0.25
CA CYS A 21 9.28 10.10 -1.10
C CYS A 21 9.55 11.33 -1.97
N THR A 22 9.30 12.54 -1.45
CA THR A 22 9.56 13.78 -2.21
C THR A 22 11.05 13.95 -2.48
N LEU A 23 11.91 13.76 -1.47
CA LEU A 23 13.37 13.80 -1.66
C LEU A 23 13.86 12.74 -2.66
N ALA A 24 13.28 11.54 -2.66
CA ALA A 24 13.64 10.50 -3.62
C ALA A 24 13.26 10.91 -5.05
N ILE A 25 12.08 11.49 -5.25
CA ILE A 25 11.64 12.01 -6.55
C ILE A 25 12.56 13.14 -7.03
N TYR A 26 12.90 14.10 -6.15
CA TYR A 26 13.84 15.18 -6.48
C TYR A 26 15.28 14.70 -6.68
N GLY A 27 15.68 13.62 -6.01
CA GLY A 27 16.99 12.98 -6.15
C GLY A 27 17.18 12.21 -7.46
N GLY A 28 16.13 12.13 -8.28
CA GLY A 28 16.16 11.46 -9.58
C GLY A 28 16.10 9.93 -9.48
N SER A 29 16.29 9.27 -10.61
CA SER A 29 15.95 7.85 -10.74
C SER A 29 16.72 6.91 -9.82
N TYR A 30 18.02 7.16 -9.62
CA TYR A 30 18.83 6.35 -8.69
C TYR A 30 18.33 6.43 -7.25
N ALA A 31 17.82 7.59 -6.81
CA ALA A 31 17.29 7.76 -5.47
C ALA A 31 15.97 6.98 -5.30
N VAL A 32 15.04 7.10 -6.26
CA VAL A 32 13.78 6.33 -6.27
C VAL A 32 14.07 4.83 -6.27
N CYS A 33 14.93 4.34 -7.16
CA CYS A 33 15.30 2.93 -7.24
C CYS A 33 15.93 2.43 -5.94
N SER A 34 16.81 3.23 -5.30
CA SER A 34 17.43 2.88 -4.02
C SER A 34 16.41 2.74 -2.90
N VAL A 35 15.42 3.64 -2.84
CA VAL A 35 14.32 3.57 -1.85
C VAL A 35 13.45 2.35 -2.10
N VAL A 36 13.06 2.07 -3.35
CA VAL A 36 12.23 0.91 -3.68
C VAL A 36 12.97 -0.41 -3.40
N LEU A 37 14.27 -0.48 -3.68
CA LEU A 37 15.10 -1.63 -3.32
C LEU A 37 15.18 -1.82 -1.80
N LEU A 38 15.33 -0.73 -1.03
CA LEU A 38 15.31 -0.78 0.42
C LEU A 38 13.96 -1.29 0.95
N LEU A 39 12.84 -0.79 0.39
CA LEU A 39 11.50 -1.28 0.73
C LEU A 39 11.35 -2.77 0.43
N ALA A 40 11.87 -3.26 -0.69
CA ALA A 40 11.86 -4.67 -1.04
C ALA A 40 12.61 -5.53 -0.01
N VAL A 41 13.83 -5.12 0.37
CA VAL A 41 14.64 -5.83 1.36
C VAL A 41 13.94 -5.87 2.72
N LEU A 42 13.44 -4.72 3.18
CA LEU A 42 12.78 -4.63 4.49
C LEU A 42 11.46 -5.39 4.53
N SER A 43 10.66 -5.31 3.46
CA SER A 43 9.42 -6.09 3.33
C SER A 43 9.68 -7.60 3.35
N TYR A 44 10.76 -8.05 2.69
CA TYR A 44 11.16 -9.45 2.73
C TYR A 44 11.64 -9.90 4.11
N GLN A 45 12.43 -9.07 4.80
CA GLN A 45 12.88 -9.37 6.16
C GLN A 45 11.69 -9.52 7.12
N GLU A 46 10.75 -8.57 7.11
CA GLU A 46 9.54 -8.65 7.93
C GLU A 46 8.69 -9.87 7.59
N TRP A 47 8.50 -10.17 6.30
CA TRP A 47 7.79 -11.38 5.88
C TRP A 47 8.49 -12.65 6.40
N ARG A 48 9.80 -12.75 6.22
CA ARG A 48 10.59 -13.92 6.62
C ARG A 48 10.51 -14.13 8.13
N ASP A 49 10.60 -13.07 8.90
CA ASP A 49 10.57 -13.13 10.35
C ASP A 49 9.14 -13.48 10.84
N MET A 50 8.10 -12.89 10.23
CA MET A 50 6.70 -13.25 10.50
C MET A 50 6.39 -14.73 10.18
N THR A 51 7.00 -15.27 9.12
CA THR A 51 6.76 -16.64 8.63
C THR A 51 7.81 -17.64 9.10
N ALA A 52 8.67 -17.28 10.05
CA ALA A 52 9.78 -18.09 10.52
C ALA A 52 9.32 -19.47 11.04
N ASP A 53 8.26 -19.51 11.84
CA ASP A 53 7.70 -20.73 12.43
C ASP A 53 6.70 -21.47 11.51
N ARG A 54 6.57 -21.03 10.26
CA ARG A 54 5.65 -21.59 9.27
C ARG A 54 6.41 -22.38 8.20
N GLY A 55 5.66 -23.13 7.39
CA GLY A 55 6.23 -23.99 6.36
C GLY A 55 7.06 -23.22 5.31
N VAL A 56 8.04 -23.91 4.74
CA VAL A 56 9.01 -23.38 3.77
C VAL A 56 8.35 -22.67 2.58
N VAL A 57 7.19 -23.17 2.13
CA VAL A 57 6.39 -22.57 1.04
C VAL A 57 5.99 -21.14 1.38
N LEU A 58 5.48 -20.89 2.59
CA LEU A 58 5.02 -19.56 2.99
C LEU A 58 6.19 -18.58 3.09
N ARG A 59 7.37 -19.06 3.51
CA ARG A 59 8.60 -18.26 3.57
C ARG A 59 9.07 -17.83 2.18
N TYR A 60 9.05 -18.73 1.20
CA TYR A 60 9.42 -18.41 -0.18
C TYR A 60 8.38 -17.59 -0.93
N LEU A 61 7.09 -17.68 -0.56
CA LEU A 61 6.06 -16.78 -1.08
C LEU A 61 6.42 -15.31 -0.81
N GLY A 62 7.12 -15.02 0.30
CA GLY A 62 7.62 -13.70 0.63
C GLY A 62 8.57 -13.10 -0.41
N LEU A 63 9.32 -13.94 -1.14
CA LEU A 63 10.15 -13.44 -2.24
C LEU A 63 9.28 -12.88 -3.36
N PHE A 64 8.17 -13.53 -3.69
CA PHE A 64 7.24 -13.00 -4.69
C PHE A 64 6.56 -11.72 -4.21
N VAL A 65 6.11 -11.69 -2.95
CA VAL A 65 5.46 -10.53 -2.35
C VAL A 65 6.41 -9.34 -2.22
N ALA A 66 7.70 -9.57 -2.00
CA ALA A 66 8.69 -8.51 -1.90
C ALA A 66 9.24 -8.09 -3.28
N ILE A 67 9.54 -9.01 -4.18
CA ILE A 67 10.23 -8.70 -5.43
C ILE A 67 9.26 -8.15 -6.48
N LEU A 68 8.12 -8.82 -6.70
CA LEU A 68 7.24 -8.50 -7.82
C LEU A 68 6.66 -7.07 -7.78
N PRO A 69 6.06 -6.60 -6.68
CA PRO A 69 5.53 -5.23 -6.63
C PRO A 69 6.65 -4.19 -6.67
N ASN A 70 7.79 -4.43 -6.02
CA ASN A 70 8.90 -3.47 -6.03
C ASN A 70 9.59 -3.39 -7.40
N ALA A 71 9.73 -4.51 -8.11
CA ALA A 71 10.19 -4.51 -9.50
C ALA A 71 9.21 -3.77 -10.42
N ALA A 72 7.90 -3.96 -10.24
CA ALA A 72 6.88 -3.22 -10.98
C ALA A 72 6.93 -1.71 -10.68
N LEU A 73 7.13 -1.31 -9.43
CA LEU A 73 7.30 0.11 -9.07
C LEU A 73 8.52 0.74 -9.74
N ILE A 74 9.65 0.01 -9.81
CA ILE A 74 10.83 0.46 -10.57
C ILE A 74 10.51 0.55 -12.06
N GLY A 75 9.84 -0.45 -12.64
CA GLY A 75 9.45 -0.46 -14.04
C GLY A 75 8.56 0.73 -14.39
N ILE A 76 7.50 0.97 -13.60
CA ILE A 76 6.60 2.12 -13.76
C ILE A 76 7.39 3.44 -13.67
N HIS A 77 8.32 3.54 -12.72
CA HIS A 77 9.15 4.75 -12.57
C HIS A 77 10.03 5.02 -13.79
N VAL A 78 10.61 3.97 -14.38
CA VAL A 78 11.46 4.06 -15.57
C VAL A 78 10.66 4.46 -16.80
N GLU A 79 9.42 3.97 -16.93
CA GLU A 79 8.50 4.40 -17.99
C GLU A 79 8.10 5.87 -17.81
N ASP A 80 7.53 6.22 -16.66
CA ASP A 80 7.13 7.59 -16.35
C ASP A 80 6.95 7.80 -14.84
N VAL A 81 7.62 8.81 -14.29
CA VAL A 81 7.49 9.20 -12.89
C VAL A 81 6.08 9.70 -12.55
N GLU A 82 5.37 10.32 -13.50
CA GLU A 82 4.01 10.81 -13.27
C GLU A 82 3.02 9.65 -13.08
N ILE A 83 3.23 8.54 -13.79
CA ILE A 83 2.45 7.31 -13.61
C ILE A 83 2.72 6.70 -12.22
N LEU A 84 3.99 6.69 -11.76
CA LEU A 84 4.31 6.22 -10.41
C LEU A 84 3.61 7.09 -9.36
N ILE A 85 3.67 8.42 -9.49
CA ILE A 85 3.01 9.36 -8.59
C ILE A 85 1.50 9.12 -8.59
N TRP A 86 0.90 8.94 -9.77
CA TRP A 86 -0.51 8.62 -9.91
C TRP A 86 -0.90 7.32 -9.17
N LEU A 87 -0.12 6.25 -9.29
CA LEU A 87 -0.36 5.00 -8.58
C LEU A 87 -0.30 5.18 -7.06
N ILE A 88 0.71 5.92 -6.56
CA ILE A 88 0.86 6.22 -5.13
C ILE A 88 -0.36 6.98 -4.62
N VAL A 89 -0.82 8.00 -5.36
CA VAL A 89 -2.03 8.76 -5.01
C VAL A 89 -3.25 7.84 -4.94
N CYS A 90 -3.41 6.94 -5.91
CA CYS A 90 -4.51 5.98 -5.91
C CYS A 90 -4.49 5.09 -4.65
N VAL A 91 -3.36 4.46 -4.31
CA VAL A 91 -3.26 3.59 -3.14
C VAL A 91 -3.47 4.36 -1.83
N VAL A 92 -2.82 5.52 -1.67
CA VAL A 92 -2.95 6.34 -0.44
C VAL A 92 -4.37 6.85 -0.28
N SER A 93 -5.01 7.33 -1.36
CA SER A 93 -6.39 7.81 -1.30
C SER A 93 -7.35 6.68 -0.94
N ASN A 94 -7.16 5.47 -1.49
CA ASN A 94 -7.95 4.29 -1.15
C ASN A 94 -7.97 4.01 0.36
N ASP A 95 -6.79 3.98 1.00
CA ASP A 95 -6.67 3.69 2.43
C ASP A 95 -7.29 4.79 3.30
N VAL A 96 -7.04 6.05 2.93
CA VAL A 96 -7.60 7.22 3.61
C VAL A 96 -9.13 7.22 3.51
N GLY A 97 -9.68 7.06 2.30
CA GLY A 97 -11.12 7.01 2.06
C GLY A 97 -11.77 5.85 2.78
N ALA A 98 -11.17 4.66 2.72
CA ALA A 98 -11.67 3.48 3.40
C ALA A 98 -11.69 3.63 4.92
N TYR A 99 -10.64 4.24 5.49
CA TYR A 99 -10.56 4.51 6.91
C TYR A 99 -11.62 5.52 7.37
N PHE A 100 -11.71 6.69 6.73
CA PHE A 100 -12.62 7.75 7.18
C PHE A 100 -14.09 7.36 6.97
N ILE A 101 -14.44 6.89 5.78
CA ILE A 101 -15.83 6.54 5.45
C ILE A 101 -16.24 5.29 6.24
N GLY A 102 -15.37 4.29 6.34
CA GLY A 102 -15.63 3.09 7.12
C GLY A 102 -15.85 3.39 8.61
N ARG A 103 -15.10 4.36 9.18
CA ARG A 103 -15.25 4.76 10.58
C ARG A 103 -16.50 5.60 10.84
N VAL A 104 -16.88 6.48 9.90
CA VAL A 104 -18.05 7.37 10.05
C VAL A 104 -19.35 6.62 9.81
N ILE A 105 -19.43 5.84 8.72
CA ILE A 105 -20.65 5.14 8.32
C ILE A 105 -20.78 3.79 9.04
N GLY A 106 -19.68 3.06 9.22
CA GLY A 106 -19.71 1.72 9.82
C GLY A 106 -20.48 0.71 8.97
N GLY A 107 -21.15 -0.26 9.61
CA GLY A 107 -21.98 -1.25 8.91
C GLY A 107 -21.36 -2.65 8.81
N VAL A 108 -21.74 -3.40 7.76
CA VAL A 108 -21.37 -4.81 7.60
C VAL A 108 -19.85 -4.95 7.44
N ARG A 109 -19.25 -5.85 8.21
CA ARG A 109 -17.82 -6.13 8.15
C ARG A 109 -17.49 -6.96 6.91
N LEU A 110 -16.46 -6.55 6.19
CA LEU A 110 -16.06 -7.16 4.92
C LEU A 110 -15.52 -8.59 5.12
N CYS A 111 -14.56 -8.76 6.05
CA CYS A 111 -13.99 -10.06 6.38
C CYS A 111 -13.72 -10.16 7.89
N LYS A 112 -14.73 -10.57 8.68
CA LYS A 112 -14.65 -10.59 10.15
C LYS A 112 -13.48 -11.39 10.71
N SER A 113 -13.15 -12.52 10.09
CA SER A 113 -12.07 -13.43 10.52
C SER A 113 -10.67 -12.89 10.24
N ILE A 114 -10.52 -12.06 9.20
CA ILE A 114 -9.24 -11.58 8.71
C ILE A 114 -8.95 -10.18 9.27
N SER A 115 -9.88 -9.25 9.01
CA SER A 115 -9.78 -7.85 9.41
C SER A 115 -11.09 -7.39 10.06
N PRO A 116 -11.18 -7.44 11.40
CA PRO A 116 -12.42 -7.13 12.11
C PRO A 116 -12.86 -5.67 11.96
N ASN A 117 -11.99 -4.77 11.49
CA ASN A 117 -12.30 -3.34 11.39
C ASN A 117 -12.70 -2.90 9.98
N LYS A 118 -12.51 -3.73 8.95
CA LYS A 118 -12.90 -3.38 7.57
C LYS A 118 -14.38 -3.57 7.36
N THR A 119 -15.04 -2.54 6.82
CA THR A 119 -16.47 -2.52 6.51
C THR A 119 -16.71 -2.39 5.01
N VAL A 120 -17.89 -2.82 4.55
CA VAL A 120 -18.33 -2.64 3.15
C VAL A 120 -18.42 -1.15 2.80
N SER A 121 -18.88 -0.31 3.72
CA SER A 121 -18.87 1.15 3.55
C SER A 121 -17.46 1.72 3.40
N GLY A 122 -16.48 1.19 4.14
CA GLY A 122 -15.08 1.54 3.98
C GLY A 122 -14.56 1.14 2.61
N PHE A 123 -14.83 -0.07 2.14
CA PHE A 123 -14.46 -0.49 0.78
C PHE A 123 -15.03 0.44 -0.31
N LEU A 124 -16.33 0.74 -0.25
CA LEU A 124 -16.97 1.67 -1.18
C LEU A 124 -16.40 3.09 -1.07
N GLY A 125 -16.04 3.51 0.14
CA GLY A 125 -15.39 4.78 0.38
C GLY A 125 -13.99 4.86 -0.21
N GLY A 126 -13.20 3.79 -0.08
CA GLY A 126 -11.88 3.65 -0.72
C GLY A 126 -12.01 3.72 -2.24
N LEU A 127 -12.94 2.96 -2.83
CA LEU A 127 -13.25 3.01 -4.26
C LEU A 127 -13.58 4.43 -4.74
N LEU A 128 -14.50 5.10 -4.05
CA LEU A 128 -14.93 6.45 -4.42
C LEU A 128 -13.77 7.46 -4.31
N SER A 129 -13.02 7.41 -3.21
CA SER A 129 -11.87 8.30 -3.01
C SER A 129 -10.77 8.10 -4.05
N THR A 130 -10.48 6.85 -4.40
CA THR A 130 -9.50 6.51 -5.43
C THR A 130 -9.96 6.97 -6.80
N PHE A 131 -11.23 6.78 -7.12
CA PHE A 131 -11.81 7.25 -8.39
C PHE A 131 -11.68 8.77 -8.50
N VAL A 132 -12.06 9.53 -7.46
CA VAL A 132 -12.00 10.99 -7.48
C VAL A 132 -10.55 11.49 -7.54
N CYS A 133 -9.69 11.03 -6.62
CA CYS A 133 -8.30 11.48 -6.56
C CYS A 133 -7.49 11.02 -7.77
N GLY A 134 -7.58 9.74 -8.13
CA GLY A 134 -6.87 9.18 -9.28
C GLY A 134 -7.30 9.80 -10.60
N SER A 135 -8.59 10.03 -10.83
CA SER A 135 -9.06 10.69 -12.06
C SER A 135 -8.59 12.14 -12.13
N THR A 136 -8.65 12.86 -11.00
CA THR A 136 -8.18 14.25 -10.92
C THR A 136 -6.68 14.33 -11.23
N PHE A 137 -5.86 13.47 -10.62
CA PHE A 137 -4.42 13.44 -10.87
C PHE A 137 -4.07 12.99 -12.29
N ALA A 138 -4.80 12.04 -12.87
CA ALA A 138 -4.59 11.66 -14.27
C ALA A 138 -4.78 12.86 -15.20
N ILE A 139 -5.82 13.67 -14.98
CA ILE A 139 -6.09 14.87 -15.78
C ILE A 139 -5.04 15.96 -15.55
N VAL A 140 -4.67 16.22 -14.29
CA VAL A 140 -3.71 17.27 -13.92
C VAL A 140 -2.30 16.96 -14.47
N LEU A 141 -1.90 15.69 -14.46
CA LEU A 141 -0.63 15.23 -15.00
C LEU A 141 -0.70 15.02 -16.53
N GLY A 142 -1.87 15.19 -17.16
CA GLY A 142 -2.00 15.00 -18.62
C GLY A 142 -1.85 13.55 -19.09
N LEU A 143 -2.08 12.57 -18.20
CA LEU A 143 -2.09 11.15 -18.53
C LEU A 143 -3.26 10.81 -19.44
N SER A 144 -3.12 9.72 -20.20
CA SER A 144 -4.19 9.18 -21.05
C SER A 144 -5.48 8.93 -20.27
N MET A 145 -6.64 9.11 -20.90
CA MET A 145 -7.96 8.81 -20.30
C MET A 145 -8.09 7.35 -19.84
N ASN A 146 -7.25 6.44 -20.35
CA ASN A 146 -7.17 5.07 -19.85
C ASN A 146 -6.87 5.02 -18.34
N PHE A 147 -6.09 5.96 -17.81
CA PHE A 147 -5.78 6.02 -16.38
C PHE A 147 -7.02 6.31 -15.52
N VAL A 148 -7.97 7.09 -16.01
CA VAL A 148 -9.26 7.30 -15.34
C VAL A 148 -9.99 5.96 -15.18
N LEU A 149 -10.01 5.13 -16.22
CA LEU A 149 -10.62 3.80 -16.19
C LEU A 149 -9.86 2.83 -15.28
N LEU A 150 -8.53 2.96 -15.20
CA LEU A 150 -7.68 2.13 -14.35
C LEU A 150 -7.83 2.44 -12.84
N THR A 151 -8.42 3.57 -12.44
CA THR A 151 -8.63 3.88 -11.01
C THR A 151 -9.43 2.81 -10.27
N ILE A 152 -10.47 2.25 -10.89
CA ILE A 152 -11.35 1.24 -10.30
C ILE A 152 -10.61 -0.07 -10.04
N PRO A 153 -9.97 -0.74 -11.04
CA PRO A 153 -9.23 -1.97 -10.77
C PRO A 153 -8.08 -1.74 -9.78
N ILE A 154 -7.39 -0.59 -9.83
CA ILE A 154 -6.34 -0.26 -8.86
C ILE A 154 -6.88 -0.19 -7.43
N ALA A 155 -8.00 0.48 -7.19
CA ALA A 155 -8.64 0.54 -5.87
C ALA A 155 -9.03 -0.84 -5.32
N ILE A 156 -9.58 -1.70 -6.18
CA ILE A 156 -9.94 -3.08 -5.82
C ILE A 156 -8.69 -3.87 -5.46
N LEU A 157 -7.66 -3.84 -6.31
CA LEU A 157 -6.41 -4.57 -6.11
C LEU A 157 -5.64 -4.09 -4.89
N ALA A 158 -5.64 -2.78 -4.61
CA ALA A 158 -5.06 -2.24 -3.38
C ALA A 158 -5.77 -2.78 -2.13
N THR A 159 -7.10 -2.81 -2.16
CA THR A 159 -7.88 -3.42 -1.05
C THR A 159 -7.60 -4.91 -0.91
N ILE A 160 -7.49 -5.65 -2.01
CA ILE A 160 -7.15 -7.08 -2.00
C ILE A 160 -5.73 -7.30 -1.44
N GLY A 161 -4.78 -6.42 -1.76
CA GLY A 161 -3.41 -6.46 -1.24
C GLY A 161 -3.35 -6.39 0.28
N ASP A 162 -4.03 -5.39 0.87
CA ASP A 162 -4.14 -5.26 2.33
C ASP A 162 -4.87 -6.46 2.95
N LEU A 163 -5.95 -6.96 2.33
CA LEU A 163 -6.66 -8.15 2.84
C LEU A 163 -5.79 -9.41 2.80
N PHE A 164 -4.98 -9.56 1.75
CA PHE A 164 -4.04 -10.67 1.60
C PHE A 164 -2.97 -10.61 2.70
N GLU A 165 -2.35 -9.45 2.90
CA GLU A 165 -1.36 -9.24 3.96
C GLU A 165 -1.98 -9.51 5.35
N SER A 166 -3.16 -8.96 5.62
CA SER A 166 -3.93 -9.20 6.83
C SER A 166 -4.23 -10.70 7.04
N PHE A 167 -4.55 -11.44 5.98
CA PHE A 167 -4.80 -12.88 6.05
C PHE A 167 -3.55 -13.66 6.46
N ILE A 168 -2.40 -13.34 5.87
CA ILE A 168 -1.12 -13.97 6.21
C ILE A 168 -0.74 -13.70 7.67
N LYS A 169 -0.96 -12.47 8.16
CA LYS A 169 -0.77 -12.15 9.59
C LYS A 169 -1.59 -13.03 10.51
N ARG A 170 -2.87 -13.26 10.17
CA ARG A 170 -3.75 -14.16 10.95
C ARG A 170 -3.32 -15.62 10.87
N MET A 171 -2.89 -16.09 9.71
CA MET A 171 -2.29 -17.44 9.58
C MET A 171 -1.06 -17.59 10.47
N CYS A 172 -0.28 -16.52 10.64
CA CYS A 172 0.91 -16.50 11.47
C CYS A 172 0.62 -16.21 12.96
N SER A 173 -0.65 -15.99 13.34
CA SER A 173 -1.06 -15.59 14.69
C SER A 173 -0.45 -14.26 15.18
N VAL A 174 -0.06 -13.39 14.25
CA VAL A 174 0.45 -12.04 14.53
C VAL A 174 -0.56 -10.97 14.13
N LYS A 175 -0.36 -9.73 14.60
CA LYS A 175 -1.22 -8.60 14.25
C LYS A 175 -0.55 -7.59 13.33
N ASP A 176 0.72 -7.34 13.54
CA ASP A 176 1.54 -6.40 12.78
C ASP A 176 2.69 -7.21 12.15
N SER A 177 3.10 -6.85 10.93
CA SER A 177 4.15 -7.57 10.18
C SER A 177 5.56 -7.30 10.71
N GLY A 178 5.76 -6.16 11.36
CA GLY A 178 7.01 -5.76 11.99
C GLY A 178 6.80 -4.65 13.02
N THR A 179 7.91 -4.16 13.58
CA THR A 179 7.92 -3.04 14.55
C THR A 179 8.83 -1.90 14.14
N LEU A 180 9.33 -1.94 12.89
CA LEU A 180 10.39 -1.04 12.42
C LEU A 180 9.93 0.42 12.36
N LEU A 181 8.64 0.67 12.09
CA LEU A 181 8.06 2.01 12.08
C LEU A 181 7.27 2.25 13.39
N PRO A 182 7.80 3.07 14.32
CA PRO A 182 7.13 3.34 15.59
C PRO A 182 5.74 3.92 15.34
N GLY A 183 4.71 3.30 15.92
CA GLY A 183 3.30 3.70 15.76
C GLY A 183 2.66 3.36 14.41
N HIS A 184 3.36 2.68 13.49
CA HIS A 184 2.88 2.34 12.14
C HIS A 184 2.98 0.85 11.79
N GLY A 185 3.58 0.00 12.62
CA GLY A 185 3.71 -1.43 12.35
C GLY A 185 4.92 -1.73 11.47
N GLY A 186 4.77 -2.66 10.55
CA GLY A 186 5.81 -3.03 9.59
C GLY A 186 5.84 -2.11 8.37
N ILE A 187 6.94 -2.17 7.62
CA ILE A 187 7.04 -1.64 6.25
C ILE A 187 6.12 -2.40 5.31
N LEU A 188 5.95 -3.71 5.50
CA LEU A 188 5.05 -4.53 4.71
C LEU A 188 3.59 -4.04 4.84
N ASP A 189 3.18 -3.56 6.03
CA ASP A 189 1.87 -2.93 6.26
C ASP A 189 1.69 -1.59 5.50
N ARG A 190 2.75 -1.04 4.90
CA ARG A 190 2.73 0.23 4.15
C ARG A 190 2.80 0.04 2.65
N VAL A 191 3.26 -1.14 2.22
CA VAL A 191 3.37 -1.48 0.80
C VAL A 191 2.36 -2.55 0.37
N ASP A 192 1.48 -2.98 1.28
CA ASP A 192 0.48 -4.03 1.05
C ASP A 192 -0.50 -3.67 -0.09
N GLY A 193 -0.93 -2.42 -0.16
CA GLY A 193 -1.75 -1.90 -1.26
C GLY A 193 -1.06 -1.98 -2.63
N PHE A 194 0.28 -2.07 -2.68
CA PHE A 194 1.03 -2.19 -3.93
C PHE A 194 1.25 -3.64 -4.38
N ILE A 195 1.03 -4.64 -3.50
CA ILE A 195 1.31 -6.06 -3.78
C ILE A 195 0.69 -6.52 -5.10
N PHE A 196 -0.56 -6.13 -5.37
CA PHE A 196 -1.25 -6.48 -6.61
C PHE A 196 -1.47 -5.29 -7.55
N SER A 197 -1.59 -4.06 -7.03
CA SER A 197 -1.87 -2.89 -7.86
C SER A 197 -0.68 -2.48 -8.73
N ALA A 198 0.55 -2.57 -8.22
CA ALA A 198 1.74 -2.19 -8.99
C ALA A 198 2.04 -3.16 -10.15
N PRO A 199 2.08 -4.50 -9.96
CA PRO A 199 2.29 -5.43 -11.07
C PRO A 199 1.18 -5.37 -12.12
N PHE A 200 -0.07 -5.17 -11.69
CA PHE A 200 -1.19 -5.00 -12.62
C PHE A 200 -1.04 -3.73 -13.45
N LEU A 201 -0.73 -2.59 -12.83
CA LEU A 201 -0.53 -1.35 -13.58
C LEU A 201 0.62 -1.50 -14.58
N PHE A 202 1.76 -2.02 -14.14
CA PHE A 202 2.93 -2.23 -14.99
C PHE A 202 2.60 -3.11 -16.21
N PHE A 203 1.76 -4.13 -16.05
CA PHE A 203 1.31 -4.97 -17.16
C PHE A 203 0.37 -4.24 -18.15
N CYS A 204 -0.32 -3.19 -17.69
CA CYS A 204 -1.22 -2.39 -18.52
C CYS A 204 -0.53 -1.21 -19.23
N LEU A 205 0.73 -0.90 -18.89
CA LEU A 205 1.56 0.07 -19.59
C LEU A 205 2.08 -0.54 -20.90
#